data_AF-A0A9X3AY37-F1
#
_entry.id   AF-A0A9X3AY37-F1
#
_cell.length_a   1.000
_cell.length_b   1.000
_cell.length_c   1.000
_cell.angle_alpha   90.00
_cell.angle_beta   90.00
_cell.angle_gamma   90.00
#
_symmetry.space_group_name_H-M   'P 1'
#
loop_
_entity.id
_entity.type
_entity.pdbx_description
1 polymer ?
#
loop_
_entity_poly.entity_id
_entity_poly.type
_entity_poly.pdbx_seq_one_letter_code
_entity_poly.pdbx_strand_id
1 'polypeptide(L)'
;MANAQRNESRDWIDPRFVQISRAEAAKILGRSPTEFDRLRKSDPECPKGFKDGVDRSARVRFRLSDVYSYSGVLMARGEEAENLEPR
;
A
#
# COMPACT_ATOMS: atom_id res chain seq x y z
N MET A 1 -28.53 30.08 -3.91
CA MET A 1 -28.96 28.79 -4.48
C MET A 1 -27.77 27.85 -4.42
N ALA A 2 -27.86 26.79 -3.62
CA ALA A 2 -26.76 25.88 -3.33
C ALA A 2 -26.59 24.86 -4.47
N ASN A 3 -25.39 24.78 -5.05
CA ASN A 3 -25.03 23.71 -5.98
C ASN A 3 -24.33 22.59 -5.19
N ALA A 4 -25.13 21.81 -4.45
CA ALA A 4 -24.69 20.59 -3.79
C ALA A 4 -24.97 19.41 -4.72
N GLN A 5 -24.19 19.27 -5.80
CA GLN A 5 -24.23 18.09 -6.65
C GLN A 5 -22.83 17.72 -7.11
N ARG A 6 -22.29 16.66 -6.48
CA ARG A 6 -21.42 15.60 -7.03
C ARG A 6 -20.57 14.97 -5.90
N ASN A 7 -21.19 14.23 -4.99
CA ASN A 7 -20.42 13.31 -4.14
C ASN A 7 -21.24 12.07 -3.76
N GLU A 8 -21.70 11.30 -4.75
CA GLU A 8 -22.52 10.09 -4.51
C GLU A 8 -22.00 8.87 -5.31
N SER A 9 -20.68 8.68 -5.45
CA SER A 9 -20.19 7.56 -6.29
C SER A 9 -18.91 6.86 -5.85
N ARG A 10 -18.46 6.98 -4.59
CA ARG A 10 -17.19 6.34 -4.16
C ARG A 10 -17.22 5.50 -2.88
N ASP A 11 -18.38 5.29 -2.25
CA ASP A 11 -18.45 4.58 -0.96
C ASP A 11 -18.63 3.06 -1.06
N TRP A 12 -18.62 2.46 -2.25
CA TRP A 12 -18.81 1.01 -2.40
C TRP A 12 -17.51 0.19 -2.36
N ILE A 13 -16.35 0.85 -2.36
CA ILE A 13 -15.04 0.20 -2.31
C ILE A 13 -14.41 0.47 -0.95
N ASP A 14 -14.51 -0.49 -0.03
CA ASP A 14 -13.82 -0.42 1.26
C ASP A 14 -12.39 -0.96 1.12
N PRO A 15 -11.34 -0.12 1.25
CA PRO A 15 -9.94 -0.53 1.09
C PRO A 15 -9.48 -1.64 2.03
N ARG A 16 -10.19 -1.88 3.13
CA ARG A 16 -9.89 -2.97 4.08
C ARG A 16 -10.21 -4.34 3.50
N PHE A 17 -11.09 -4.41 2.51
CA PHE A 17 -11.52 -5.64 1.85
C PHE A 17 -11.02 -5.75 0.40
N VAL A 18 -10.50 -4.66 -0.18
CA VAL A 18 -9.89 -4.68 -1.51
C VAL A 18 -8.58 -5.46 -1.48
N GLN A 19 -8.49 -6.44 -2.37
CA GLN A 19 -7.31 -7.28 -2.54
C GLN A 19 -6.60 -6.92 -3.84
N ILE A 20 -5.35 -6.52 -3.75
CA ILE A 20 -4.52 -6.14 -4.90
C ILE A 20 -3.36 -7.12 -5.09
N SER A 21 -2.88 -7.19 -6.32
CA SER A 21 -1.68 -7.94 -6.66
C SER A 21 -0.41 -7.24 -6.17
N ARG A 22 0.70 -7.98 -6.19
CA ARG A 22 2.02 -7.43 -5.89
C ARG A 22 2.41 -6.27 -6.82
N ALA A 23 2.08 -6.38 -8.10
CA ALA A 23 2.44 -5.35 -9.08
C ALA A 23 1.67 -4.05 -8.81
N GLU A 24 0.40 -4.15 -8.43
CA GLU A 24 -0.41 -3.00 -8.03
C GLU A 24 0.09 -2.38 -6.73
N ALA A 25 0.41 -3.19 -5.71
CA ALA A 25 0.97 -2.70 -4.46
C ALA A 25 2.29 -1.92 -4.68
N ALA A 26 3.20 -2.47 -5.50
CA ALA A 26 4.45 -1.80 -5.85
C ALA A 26 4.19 -0.46 -6.57
N LYS A 27 3.24 -0.45 -7.52
CA LYS A 27 2.86 0.76 -8.27
C LYS A 27 2.27 1.84 -7.37
N ILE A 28 1.44 1.47 -6.40
CA ILE A 28 0.86 2.41 -5.42
C ILE A 28 1.97 3.07 -4.59
N LEU A 29 2.99 2.30 -4.21
CA LEU A 29 4.14 2.80 -3.46
C LEU A 29 5.16 3.55 -4.34
N GLY A 30 4.91 3.69 -5.65
CA GLY A 30 5.84 4.32 -6.59
C GLY A 30 7.15 3.54 -6.78
N ARG A 31 7.14 2.21 -6.55
CA ARG A 31 8.32 1.34 -6.64
C ARG A 31 8.16 0.29 -7.74
N SER A 32 9.28 -0.28 -8.18
CA SER A 32 9.25 -1.47 -9.03
C SER A 32 8.83 -2.72 -8.24
N PRO A 33 8.25 -3.75 -8.91
CA PRO A 33 7.90 -5.00 -8.25
C PRO A 33 9.08 -5.70 -7.56
N THR A 34 10.29 -5.57 -8.12
CA THR A 34 11.52 -6.14 -7.55
C THR A 34 11.95 -5.43 -6.28
N GLU A 35 11.89 -4.09 -6.25
CA GLU A 35 12.16 -3.31 -5.05
C GLU A 35 11.15 -3.61 -3.95
N PHE A 36 9.86 -3.72 -4.31
CA PHE A 36 8.84 -4.10 -3.34
C PHE A 36 9.08 -5.50 -2.75
N ASP A 37 9.53 -6.47 -3.55
CA ASP A 37 9.89 -7.80 -3.03
C ASP A 37 11.13 -7.76 -2.12
N ARG A 38 12.10 -6.86 -2.40
CA ARG A 38 13.23 -6.61 -1.51
C ARG A 38 12.77 -6.00 -0.18
N LEU A 39 11.92 -4.97 -0.23
CA LEU A 39 11.33 -4.33 0.95
C LEU A 39 10.56 -5.34 1.81
N ARG A 40 9.80 -6.26 1.21
CA ARG A 40 9.13 -7.34 1.94
C ARG A 40 10.08 -8.27 2.70
N LYS A 41 11.33 -8.38 2.27
CA LYS A 41 12.34 -9.22 2.92
C LYS A 41 13.14 -8.44 3.97
N SER A 42 13.39 -7.16 3.72
CA SER A 42 14.25 -6.33 4.57
C SER A 42 13.49 -5.55 5.64
N ASP A 43 12.26 -5.12 5.36
CA ASP A 43 11.46 -4.27 6.24
C ASP A 43 10.38 -5.09 6.95
N PRO A 44 10.42 -5.19 8.29
CA PRO A 44 9.40 -5.87 9.08
C PRO A 44 8.00 -5.27 8.95
N GLU A 45 7.89 -3.97 8.67
CA GLU A 45 6.63 -3.24 8.56
C GLU A 45 5.98 -3.35 7.18
N CYS A 46 6.72 -3.86 6.19
CA CYS A 46 6.19 -4.04 4.84
C CYS A 46 5.14 -5.16 4.81
N PRO A 47 3.95 -4.93 4.18
CA PRO A 47 2.87 -5.90 4.22
C PRO A 47 3.29 -7.21 3.54
N LYS A 48 3.15 -8.32 4.28
CA LYS A 48 3.56 -9.65 3.77
C LYS A 48 2.59 -10.21 2.73
N GLY A 49 1.33 -9.76 2.77
CA GLY A 49 0.22 -10.28 1.99
C GLY A 49 -0.27 -11.64 2.48
N PHE A 50 -1.27 -12.18 1.80
CA PHE A 50 -1.82 -13.52 2.04
C PHE A 50 -1.89 -14.30 0.73
N LYS A 51 -1.89 -15.63 0.82
CA LYS A 51 -2.01 -16.50 -0.35
C LYS A 51 -3.48 -16.68 -0.72
N ASP A 52 -3.77 -16.51 -2.00
CA ASP A 52 -5.10 -16.70 -2.61
C ASP A 52 -5.24 -18.17 -3.06
N GLY A 53 -5.03 -19.11 -2.14
CA GLY A 53 -5.08 -20.55 -2.41
C GLY A 53 -4.08 -21.40 -1.60
N VAL A 54 -4.30 -22.72 -1.65
CA VAL A 54 -3.50 -23.73 -0.92
C VAL A 54 -2.28 -24.19 -1.73
N ASP A 55 -2.28 -23.94 -3.03
CA ASP A 55 -1.23 -24.38 -3.95
C ASP A 55 0.10 -23.66 -3.70
N ARG A 56 1.21 -24.37 -3.99
CA ARG A 56 2.55 -23.79 -3.92
C ARG A 56 2.73 -22.60 -4.87
N SER A 57 1.98 -22.56 -5.97
CA SER A 57 1.94 -21.48 -6.97
C SER A 57 0.86 -20.42 -6.69
N ALA A 58 0.15 -20.50 -5.56
CA ALA A 58 -0.90 -19.56 -5.22
C ALA A 58 -0.38 -18.11 -5.23
N ARG A 59 -1.16 -17.22 -5.85
CA ARG A 59 -0.80 -15.81 -5.97
C ARG A 59 -0.88 -15.15 -4.60
N VAL A 60 0.11 -14.31 -4.29
CA VAL A 60 0.08 -13.48 -3.08
C VAL A 60 -0.69 -12.20 -3.37
N ARG A 61 -1.71 -11.95 -2.56
CA ARG A 61 -2.55 -10.75 -2.57
C ARG A 61 -2.26 -9.89 -1.34
N PHE A 62 -2.56 -8.61 -1.44
CA PHE A 62 -2.34 -7.62 -0.40
C PHE A 62 -3.64 -6.85 -0.16
N ARG A 63 -3.94 -6.49 1.08
CA ARG A 63 -5.05 -5.57 1.35
C ARG A 63 -4.60 -4.17 0.99
N LEU A 64 -5.48 -3.42 0.33
CA LEU A 64 -5.17 -2.05 -0.07
C LEU A 64 -4.90 -1.16 1.16
N SER A 65 -5.65 -1.34 2.25
CA SER A 65 -5.42 -0.65 3.52
C SER A 65 -3.99 -0.80 4.04
N ASP A 66 -3.44 -2.02 4.00
CA ASP A 66 -2.13 -2.31 4.58
C ASP A 66 -1.02 -1.65 3.76
N VAL A 67 -1.20 -1.58 2.44
CA VAL A 67 -0.28 -0.88 1.54
C VAL A 67 -0.29 0.62 1.79
N TYR A 68 -1.46 1.22 2.01
CA TYR A 68 -1.55 2.63 2.38
C TYR A 68 -0.95 2.93 3.75
N SER A 69 -1.19 2.09 4.75
CA SER A 69 -0.55 2.22 6.06
C SER A 69 0.98 2.21 5.94
N TYR A 70 1.53 1.28 5.16
CA TYR A 70 2.97 1.21 4.93
C TYR A 70 3.51 2.43 4.16
N SER A 71 2.75 2.97 3.21
CA SER A 71 3.11 4.24 2.56
C SER A 71 3.25 5.37 3.58
N GLY A 72 2.36 5.42 4.59
CA GLY A 72 2.45 6.39 5.69
C GLY A 72 3.73 6.22 6.50
N VAL A 73 4.12 4.99 6.83
CA VAL A 73 5.39 4.70 7.51
C VAL A 73 6.59 5.18 6.70
N LEU A 74 6.60 4.93 5.38
CA LEU A 74 7.67 5.40 4.51
C LEU A 74 7.78 6.93 4.46
N MET A 75 6.64 7.63 4.43
CA MET A 75 6.60 9.09 4.46
C MET A 75 7.09 9.64 5.79
N ALA A 76 6.61 9.09 6.92
CA ALA A 76 7.02 9.51 8.25
C ALA A 76 8.54 9.35 8.47
N ARG A 77 9.11 8.21 8.06
CA ARG A 77 10.57 7.99 8.11
C ARG A 77 11.35 8.96 7.22
N GLY A 78 10.77 9.36 6.09
CA GLY A 78 11.34 10.40 5.21
C GLY A 78 11.34 11.78 5.87
N GLU A 79 10.24 12.15 6.52
CA GLU A 79 10.11 13.42 7.26
C GLU A 79 11.04 13.47 8.49
N GLU A 80 11.17 12.37 9.23
CA GLU A 80 12.13 12.27 10.34
C GLU A 80 13.58 12.44 9.87
N ALA A 81 13.93 11.86 8.71
CA ALA A 81 15.25 12.03 8.12
C ALA A 81 15.52 13.48 7.69
N GLU A 82 14.51 14.20 7.17
CA GLU A 82 14.64 15.62 6.80
C GLU A 82 14.80 16.54 8.02
N ASN A 83 14.13 16.22 9.14
CA ASN A 83 14.19 17.03 10.36
C ASN A 83 15.51 16.88 11.17
N LEU A 84 16.35 15.90 10.84
CA LEU A 84 17.64 15.65 11.51
C LEU A 84 18.85 16.32 10.84
N GLU A 85 18.68 16.99 9.70
CA GLU A 85 19.72 17.84 9.10
C GLU A 85 19.48 19.32 9.47
N PRO A 86 20.30 19.93 10.35
CA PRO A 86 20.28 21.38 10.52
C PRO A 86 20.84 22.03 9.25
N ARG A 87 20.01 22.84 8.57
CA ARG A 87 20.46 23.72 7.48
C ARG A 87 21.39 24.81 7.99
#